data_AF-X1D0K2-F1
#
_entry.id   AF-X1D0K2-F1
#
_cell.length_a   1.000
_cell.length_b   1.000
_cell.length_c   1.000
_cell.angle_alpha   90.00
_cell.angle_beta   90.00
_cell.angle_gamma   90.00
#
_symmetry.space_group_name_H-M   'P 1'
#
loop_
_entity.id
_entity.type
_entity.pdbx_description
1 polymer ?
#
loop_
_entity_poly.entity_id
_entity_poly.type
_entity_poly.pdbx_seq_one_letter_code
_entity_poly.pdbx_strand_id
1 'polypeptide(L)'
;LTNHPLTFFMVPALLLYVIIVNPKIFKSVKAIFISILFFILPLLSYLYLPIRSLQGYGEVTSFQKFFYYVTGRAVTGKLHGGRFGGRSISVVFGLVKDYLNIIYDSYGIVLIIIAVIGLIFLVKKNIKFGVCSFLLIIFNFIVPPLYTGHALRNYLLGTMLITSFYIAYGFLLMLDVSNFLLNKSLGKKKKLKVGSFLKYFLIVVIFLFFAFYPFYFILNNYSVVDRSEPQEVYKFWDEAFYNMVDKSKVYVKVRSTNIGIFVNRYEYSEKGIEYVYHNSPEYTVENIIEALD
;
A
#
# COMPACT_ATOMS: atom_id res chain seq x y z
N LEU A 1 0.24 -5.00 3.84
CA LEU A 1 0.04 -3.75 4.60
C LEU A 1 1.37 -3.03 4.65
N THR A 2 1.36 -1.78 4.19
CA THR A 2 2.48 -0.87 3.90
C THR A 2 3.88 -1.39 4.22
N ASN A 3 4.61 -1.84 3.18
CA ASN A 3 6.03 -1.57 3.21
C ASN A 3 6.18 -0.06 3.39
N HIS A 4 7.17 0.34 4.19
CA HIS A 4 7.92 1.57 4.10
C HIS A 4 7.88 2.48 5.35
N PRO A 5 9.06 2.97 5.75
CA PRO A 5 9.19 4.04 6.73
C PRO A 5 8.40 5.30 6.35
N LEU A 6 7.93 5.43 5.11
CA LEU A 6 7.11 6.55 4.63
C LEU A 6 5.85 6.80 5.47
N THR A 7 5.18 5.75 5.95
CA THR A 7 4.01 5.91 6.83
C THR A 7 4.38 6.59 8.15
N PHE A 8 5.59 6.34 8.68
CA PHE A 8 6.08 7.01 9.87
C PHE A 8 6.21 8.52 9.67
N PHE A 9 6.59 8.97 8.46
CA PHE A 9 6.67 10.40 8.13
C PHE A 9 5.31 11.06 7.90
N MET A 10 4.23 10.29 7.77
CA MET A 10 2.86 10.83 7.76
C MET A 10 2.32 11.09 9.17
N VAL A 11 2.86 10.41 10.19
CA VAL A 11 2.41 10.53 11.59
C VAL A 11 2.44 11.97 12.10
N PRO A 12 3.50 12.79 11.88
CA PRO A 12 3.51 14.18 12.33
C PRO A 12 2.36 15.01 11.77
N ALA A 13 2.02 14.82 10.50
CA ALA A 13 0.94 15.57 9.87
C ALA A 13 -0.45 15.10 10.33
N LEU A 14 -0.62 13.81 10.62
CA LEU A 14 -1.83 13.28 11.26
C LEU A 14 -1.98 13.80 12.71
N LEU A 15 -0.89 13.80 13.48
CA LEU A 15 -0.88 14.36 14.84
C LEU A 15 -1.21 15.85 14.83
N LEU A 16 -0.61 16.61 13.92
CA LEU A 16 -0.91 18.03 13.74
C LEU A 16 -2.40 18.25 13.46
N TYR A 17 -2.99 17.43 12.59
CA TYR A 17 -4.42 17.49 12.30
C TYR A 17 -5.28 17.24 13.55
N VAL A 18 -4.96 16.22 14.34
CA VAL A 18 -5.68 15.91 15.59
C VAL A 18 -5.58 17.08 16.59
N ILE A 19 -4.38 17.65 16.76
CA ILE A 19 -4.14 18.81 17.64
C ILE A 19 -4.97 20.02 17.19
N ILE A 20 -5.01 20.28 15.89
CA ILE A 20 -5.70 21.44 15.31
C ILE A 20 -7.23 21.30 15.37
N VAL A 21 -7.75 20.10 15.14
CA VAL A 21 -9.20 19.83 15.05
C VAL A 21 -9.82 19.63 16.42
N ASN A 22 -9.21 18.82 17.28
CA ASN A 22 -9.75 18.51 18.60
C ASN A 22 -8.66 18.39 19.67
N PRO A 23 -8.05 19.51 20.09
CA PRO A 23 -6.99 19.49 21.11
C PRO A 23 -7.48 18.96 22.46
N LYS A 24 -8.81 18.96 22.71
CA LYS A 24 -9.39 18.42 23.94
C LYS A 24 -9.19 16.91 24.08
N ILE A 25 -8.90 16.19 22.99
CA ILE A 25 -8.62 14.75 23.06
C ILE A 25 -7.45 14.45 23.99
N PHE A 26 -6.45 15.33 24.04
CA PHE A 26 -5.27 15.21 24.91
C PHE A 26 -5.55 15.53 26.39
N LYS A 27 -6.75 16.04 26.72
CA LYS A 27 -7.16 16.27 28.12
C LYS A 27 -7.81 15.05 28.76
N SER A 28 -8.21 14.06 27.97
CA SER A 28 -8.88 12.86 28.47
C SER A 28 -7.96 11.65 28.31
N VAL A 29 -7.46 11.12 29.43
CA VAL A 29 -6.66 9.89 29.45
C VAL A 29 -7.42 8.74 28.76
N LYS A 30 -8.73 8.64 28.98
CA LYS A 30 -9.60 7.66 28.31
C LYS A 30 -9.57 7.83 26.78
N ALA A 31 -9.70 9.05 26.27
CA ALA A 31 -9.68 9.29 24.84
C ALA A 31 -8.31 9.00 24.20
N ILE A 32 -7.22 9.35 24.90
CA ILE A 32 -5.85 9.01 24.48
C ILE A 32 -5.69 7.49 24.41
N PHE A 33 -6.08 6.77 25.47
CA PHE A 33 -5.98 5.31 25.53
C PHE A 33 -6.79 4.63 24.41
N ILE A 34 -8.04 5.06 24.19
CA ILE A 34 -8.89 4.55 23.11
C ILE A 34 -8.25 4.84 21.74
N SER A 35 -7.69 6.03 21.53
CA SER A 35 -7.03 6.37 20.27
C SER A 35 -5.79 5.52 20.01
N ILE A 36 -4.97 5.29 21.03
CA ILE A 36 -3.82 4.38 20.97
C ILE A 36 -4.28 2.96 20.69
N LEU A 37 -5.35 2.50 21.34
CA LEU A 37 -5.91 1.17 21.10
C LEU A 37 -6.36 1.00 19.65
N PHE A 38 -7.10 1.96 19.09
CA PHE A 38 -7.51 1.91 17.67
C PHE A 38 -6.34 2.01 16.69
N PHE A 39 -5.22 2.63 17.09
CA PHE A 39 -3.99 2.64 16.31
C PHE A 39 -3.25 1.29 16.38
N ILE A 40 -3.17 0.67 17.56
CA ILE A 40 -2.47 -0.60 17.78
C ILE A 40 -3.25 -1.79 17.22
N LEU A 41 -4.58 -1.80 17.36
CA LEU A 41 -5.43 -2.93 16.97
C LEU A 41 -5.16 -3.44 15.55
N PRO A 42 -5.13 -2.62 14.48
CA PRO A 42 -4.77 -3.10 13.15
C PRO A 42 -3.30 -3.53 13.04
N LEU A 43 -2.39 -2.96 13.83
CA LEU A 43 -0.97 -3.36 13.84
C LEU A 43 -0.77 -4.75 14.46
N LEU A 44 -1.72 -5.26 15.26
CA LEU A 44 -1.65 -6.62 15.79
C LEU A 44 -1.65 -7.68 14.67
N SER A 45 -2.13 -7.35 13.47
CA SER A 45 -2.00 -8.27 12.32
C SER A 45 -0.54 -8.60 11.99
N TYR A 46 0.42 -7.75 12.36
CA TYR A 46 1.84 -8.03 12.18
C TYR A 46 2.36 -9.13 13.12
N LEU A 47 1.65 -9.46 14.21
CA LEU A 47 2.01 -10.59 15.09
C LEU A 47 1.98 -11.94 14.36
N TYR A 48 1.36 -12.02 13.18
CA TYR A 48 1.53 -13.17 12.30
C TYR A 48 3.00 -13.44 11.92
N LEU A 49 3.85 -12.42 11.81
CA LEU A 49 5.25 -12.57 11.41
C LEU A 49 6.09 -13.41 12.39
N PRO A 50 6.10 -13.14 13.71
CA PRO A 50 6.78 -14.01 14.65
C PRO A 50 6.15 -15.39 14.72
N ILE A 51 4.82 -15.53 14.67
CA ILE A 51 4.14 -16.84 14.64
C ILE A 51 4.63 -17.68 13.45
N ARG A 52 4.66 -17.09 12.25
CA ARG A 52 5.15 -17.72 11.03
C ARG A 52 6.64 -18.08 11.13
N SER A 53 7.45 -17.21 11.74
CA SER A 53 8.88 -17.46 11.93
C SER A 53 9.14 -18.61 12.92
N LEU A 54 8.31 -18.76 13.98
CA LEU A 54 8.35 -19.89 14.91
C LEU A 54 8.00 -21.23 14.25
N GLN A 55 7.20 -21.21 13.19
CA GLN A 55 6.89 -22.39 12.37
C GLN A 55 8.03 -22.75 11.39
N GLY A 56 9.17 -22.07 11.46
CA GLY A 56 10.31 -22.26 10.55
C GLY A 56 10.26 -21.41 9.28
N TYR A 57 9.24 -20.55 9.13
CA TYR A 57 9.01 -19.77 7.92
C TYR A 57 9.24 -18.27 8.17
N GLY A 58 10.50 -17.87 8.28
CA GLY A 58 10.90 -16.46 8.37
C GLY A 58 12.02 -16.19 9.37
N GLU A 59 12.53 -14.97 9.35
CA GLU A 59 13.71 -14.58 10.16
C GLU A 59 13.34 -13.72 11.39
N VAL A 60 12.04 -13.47 11.62
CA VAL A 60 11.52 -12.59 12.69
C VAL A 60 11.39 -13.38 14.01
N THR A 61 12.52 -13.85 14.53
CA THR A 61 12.59 -14.75 15.69
C THR A 61 12.76 -14.06 17.04
N SER A 62 12.82 -12.73 17.07
CA SER A 62 12.96 -11.95 18.30
C SER A 62 12.16 -10.66 18.24
N PHE A 63 11.84 -10.09 19.42
CA PHE A 63 11.13 -8.82 19.52
C PHE A 63 11.87 -7.67 18.80
N GLN A 64 13.20 -7.65 18.87
CA GLN A 64 14.03 -6.67 18.16
C GLN A 64 13.86 -6.78 16.64
N LYS A 65 13.92 -7.99 16.08
CA LYS A 65 13.71 -8.22 14.64
C LYS A 65 12.28 -7.89 14.22
N PHE A 66 11.30 -8.18 15.08
CA PHE A 66 9.92 -7.78 14.88
C PHE A 66 9.78 -6.26 14.79
N PHE A 67 10.37 -5.54 15.74
CA PHE A 67 10.38 -4.08 15.74
C PHE A 67 11.08 -3.51 14.50
N TYR A 68 12.21 -4.10 14.09
CA TYR A 68 12.86 -3.73 12.82
C TYR A 68 11.92 -3.88 11.64
N TYR A 69 11.24 -5.02 11.53
CA TYR A 69 10.31 -5.25 10.43
C TYR A 69 9.17 -4.22 10.41
N VAL A 70 8.50 -4.01 11.55
CA VAL A 70 7.37 -3.07 11.69
C VAL A 70 7.80 -1.62 11.42
N THR A 71 9.07 -1.27 11.70
CA THR A 71 9.63 0.06 11.40
C THR A 71 10.24 0.19 9.99
N GLY A 72 10.06 -0.81 9.13
CA GLY A 72 10.53 -0.78 7.73
C GLY A 72 12.02 -1.05 7.56
N ARG A 73 12.65 -1.75 8.52
CA ARG A 73 14.02 -2.27 8.46
C ARG A 73 14.00 -3.77 8.15
N ALA A 74 15.04 -4.24 7.48
CA ALA A 74 15.34 -5.66 7.37
C ALA A 74 15.67 -6.24 8.76
N VAL A 75 15.70 -7.57 8.89
CA VAL A 75 16.07 -8.23 10.16
C VAL A 75 17.48 -7.91 10.63
N THR A 76 18.34 -7.39 9.73
CA THR A 76 19.69 -6.88 10.02
C THR A 76 19.69 -5.46 10.60
N GLY A 77 18.52 -4.82 10.75
CA GLY A 77 18.38 -3.44 11.22
C GLY A 77 18.66 -2.37 10.17
N LYS A 78 19.11 -2.76 8.96
CA LYS A 78 19.25 -1.86 7.80
C LYS A 78 17.89 -1.50 7.23
N LEU A 79 17.70 -0.28 6.74
CA LEU A 79 16.45 0.12 6.10
C LEU A 79 16.18 -0.75 4.87
N HIS A 80 14.96 -1.26 4.75
CA HIS A 80 14.57 -2.08 3.60
C HIS A 80 14.45 -1.18 2.37
N GLY A 81 14.99 -1.56 1.20
CA GLY A 81 14.71 -0.89 -0.08
C GLY A 81 15.17 0.55 -0.27
N GLY A 82 15.94 1.14 0.65
CA GLY A 82 16.36 2.54 0.53
C GLY A 82 17.37 3.00 1.58
N ARG A 83 17.79 4.26 1.44
CA ARG A 83 18.65 4.98 2.40
C ARG A 83 18.25 6.45 2.44
N PHE A 84 18.23 7.03 3.65
CA PHE A 84 18.08 8.47 3.80
C PHE A 84 19.45 9.14 3.67
N GLY A 85 19.51 10.22 2.87
CA GLY A 85 20.73 11.00 2.66
C GLY A 85 21.69 10.40 1.63
N GLY A 86 22.74 11.16 1.30
CA GLY A 86 23.78 10.75 0.34
C GLY A 86 23.28 10.66 -1.12
N ARG A 87 22.31 11.50 -1.49
CA ARG A 87 21.80 11.64 -2.86
C ARG A 87 22.04 13.07 -3.32
N SER A 88 22.43 13.23 -4.58
CA SER A 88 22.56 14.56 -5.18
C SER A 88 21.17 15.21 -5.31
N ILE A 89 21.15 16.53 -5.23
CA ILE A 89 19.92 17.32 -5.42
C ILE A 89 19.28 17.05 -6.79
N SER A 90 20.10 16.81 -7.82
CA SER A 90 19.63 16.50 -9.19
C SER A 90 18.80 15.22 -9.26
N VAL A 91 19.21 14.17 -8.55
CA VAL A 91 18.45 12.90 -8.48
C VAL A 91 17.13 13.14 -7.76
N VAL A 92 17.14 13.90 -6.66
CA VAL A 92 15.90 14.22 -5.92
C VAL A 92 14.92 14.97 -6.81
N PHE A 93 15.37 15.99 -7.55
CA PHE A 93 14.53 16.73 -8.50
C PHE A 93 14.00 15.86 -9.64
N GLY A 94 14.82 14.96 -10.19
CA GLY A 94 14.39 13.98 -11.20
C GLY A 94 13.24 13.12 -10.70
N LEU A 95 13.36 12.59 -9.48
CA LEU A 95 12.30 11.77 -8.86
C LEU A 95 11.03 12.57 -8.56
N VAL A 96 11.14 13.84 -8.16
CA VAL A 96 9.97 14.72 -7.98
C VAL A 96 9.24 14.91 -9.32
N LYS A 97 9.99 15.12 -10.42
CA LYS A 97 9.42 15.20 -11.76
C LYS A 97 8.70 13.91 -12.16
N ASP A 98 9.32 12.75 -11.91
CA ASP A 98 8.69 11.45 -12.19
C ASP A 98 7.40 11.25 -11.39
N TYR A 99 7.38 11.67 -10.13
CA TYR A 99 6.16 11.63 -9.33
C TYR A 99 5.06 12.57 -9.85
N LEU A 100 5.41 13.78 -10.31
CA LEU A 100 4.46 14.67 -10.96
C LEU A 100 3.88 14.05 -12.24
N ASN A 101 4.71 13.39 -13.05
CA ASN A 101 4.27 12.66 -14.23
C ASN A 101 3.31 11.51 -13.86
N ILE A 102 3.58 10.75 -12.80
CA ILE A 102 2.67 9.70 -12.33
C ILE A 102 1.30 10.29 -11.93
N ILE A 103 1.27 11.44 -11.27
CA ILE A 103 0.01 12.14 -10.95
C ILE A 103 -0.71 12.58 -12.23
N TYR A 104 0.02 13.12 -13.19
CA TYR A 104 -0.51 13.50 -14.50
C TYR A 104 -1.11 12.32 -15.25
N ASP A 105 -0.41 11.19 -15.33
CA ASP A 105 -0.88 9.98 -16.00
C ASP A 105 -2.10 9.37 -15.32
N SER A 106 -2.26 9.61 -14.01
CA SER A 106 -3.37 9.05 -13.23
C SER A 106 -4.65 9.88 -13.32
N TYR A 107 -4.53 11.21 -13.40
CA TYR A 107 -5.67 12.12 -13.34
C TYR A 107 -5.92 12.92 -14.63
N GLY A 108 -4.89 13.13 -15.44
CA GLY A 108 -4.91 14.07 -16.55
C GLY A 108 -5.02 15.54 -16.10
N ILE A 109 -4.81 16.46 -17.05
CA ILE A 109 -4.75 17.90 -16.75
C ILE A 109 -6.08 18.46 -16.20
N VAL A 110 -7.22 17.96 -16.69
CA VAL A 110 -8.54 18.47 -16.32
C VAL A 110 -8.83 18.23 -14.85
N LEU A 111 -8.64 17.01 -14.35
CA LEU A 111 -8.87 16.69 -12.94
C LEU A 111 -7.84 17.37 -12.03
N ILE A 112 -6.61 17.58 -12.50
CA ILE A 112 -5.61 18.36 -11.75
C ILE A 112 -6.07 19.81 -11.57
N ILE A 113 -6.58 20.47 -12.62
CA ILE A 113 -7.13 21.82 -12.51
C ILE A 113 -8.31 21.86 -11.52
N ILE A 114 -9.23 20.89 -11.61
CA ILE A 114 -10.35 20.77 -10.68
C ILE A 114 -9.86 20.56 -9.25
N ALA A 115 -8.80 19.76 -9.04
CA ALA A 115 -8.19 19.54 -7.73
C ALA A 115 -7.59 20.84 -7.16
N VAL A 116 -6.89 21.64 -7.96
CA VAL A 116 -6.33 22.92 -7.50
C VAL A 116 -7.44 23.88 -7.08
N ILE A 117 -8.48 24.01 -7.91
CA ILE A 117 -9.66 24.85 -7.58
C ILE A 117 -10.34 24.33 -6.31
N GLY A 118 -10.49 23.02 -6.19
CA GLY A 118 -11.08 22.37 -5.04
C GLY A 118 -10.29 22.54 -3.75
N LEU A 119 -8.95 22.53 -3.80
CA LEU A 119 -8.10 22.87 -2.66
C LEU A 119 -8.36 24.30 -2.20
N ILE A 120 -8.40 25.26 -3.12
CA ILE A 120 -8.69 26.68 -2.79
C ILE A 120 -10.06 26.81 -2.13
N PHE A 121 -11.08 26.12 -2.68
CA PHE A 121 -12.42 26.10 -2.11
C PHE A 121 -12.46 25.44 -0.73
N LEU A 122 -11.75 24.33 -0.55
CA LEU A 122 -11.61 23.63 0.72
C LEU A 122 -10.98 24.54 1.78
N VAL A 123 -9.87 25.22 1.47
CA VAL A 123 -9.20 26.14 2.41
C VAL A 123 -10.15 27.25 2.84
N LYS A 124 -10.97 27.78 1.93
CA LYS A 124 -12.00 28.78 2.27
C LYS A 124 -13.10 28.24 3.19
N LYS A 125 -13.47 26.96 3.06
CA LYS A 125 -14.51 26.33 3.89
C LYS A 125 -13.98 25.83 5.23
N ASN A 126 -12.76 25.29 5.25
CA ASN A 126 -12.10 24.71 6.41
C ASN A 126 -10.58 24.80 6.26
N ILE A 127 -10.01 25.94 6.66
CA ILE A 127 -8.57 26.24 6.57
C ILE A 127 -7.73 25.17 7.27
N LYS A 128 -8.19 24.67 8.42
CA LYS A 128 -7.50 23.66 9.22
C LYS A 128 -7.31 22.37 8.42
N PHE A 129 -8.39 21.85 7.84
CA PHE A 129 -8.32 20.64 7.04
C PHE A 129 -7.56 20.86 5.73
N GLY A 130 -7.75 22.00 5.07
CA GLY A 130 -7.02 22.36 3.84
C GLY A 130 -5.50 22.40 4.06
N VAL A 131 -5.02 23.09 5.08
CA VAL A 131 -3.58 23.19 5.38
C VAL A 131 -2.98 21.84 5.79
N CYS A 132 -3.64 21.08 6.68
CA CYS A 132 -3.12 19.78 7.12
C CYS A 132 -3.06 18.76 5.98
N SER A 133 -4.09 18.71 5.12
CA SER A 133 -4.10 17.82 3.97
C SER A 133 -3.06 18.22 2.92
N PHE A 134 -2.81 19.52 2.74
CA PHE A 134 -1.78 20.00 1.83
C PHE A 134 -0.36 19.66 2.33
N LEU A 135 -0.11 19.82 3.63
CA LEU A 135 1.13 19.38 4.26
C LEU A 135 1.34 17.87 4.12
N LEU A 136 0.28 17.07 4.25
CA LEU A 136 0.35 15.62 4.00
C LEU A 136 0.81 15.31 2.57
N ILE A 137 0.30 16.01 1.56
CA ILE A 137 0.77 15.86 0.16
C ILE A 137 2.25 16.23 0.05
N ILE A 138 2.67 17.35 0.64
CA ILE A 138 4.08 17.78 0.62
C ILE A 138 4.99 16.70 1.20
N PHE A 139 4.66 16.17 2.38
CA PHE A 139 5.46 15.11 2.99
C PHE A 139 5.48 13.83 2.14
N ASN A 140 4.34 13.46 1.54
CA ASN A 140 4.27 12.32 0.62
C ASN A 140 5.02 12.56 -0.70
N PHE A 141 5.32 13.81 -1.07
CA PHE A 141 6.14 14.12 -2.25
C PHE A 141 7.63 14.24 -1.94
N ILE A 142 8.00 14.79 -0.78
CA ILE A 142 9.40 15.09 -0.42
C ILE A 142 10.09 13.86 0.18
N VAL A 143 9.42 13.12 1.06
CA VAL A 143 10.05 12.02 1.81
C VAL A 143 10.44 10.86 0.91
N PRO A 144 9.62 10.41 -0.08
CA PRO A 144 10.02 9.27 -0.89
C PRO A 144 11.27 9.48 -1.75
N PRO A 145 11.48 10.61 -2.46
CA PRO A 145 12.74 10.90 -3.16
C PRO A 145 13.99 10.85 -2.26
N LEU A 146 13.84 11.20 -0.99
CA LEU A 146 14.93 11.14 -0.01
C LEU A 146 15.26 9.71 0.44
N TYR A 147 14.35 8.76 0.20
CA TYR A 147 14.43 7.37 0.65
C TYR A 147 14.74 6.38 -0.49
N THR A 148 13.97 6.43 -1.59
CA THR A 148 14.04 5.46 -2.71
C THR A 148 14.77 6.00 -3.94
N GLY A 149 15.53 5.12 -4.62
CA GLY A 149 16.34 5.39 -5.81
C GLY A 149 15.55 5.73 -7.07
N HIS A 150 14.26 5.40 -7.06
CA HIS A 150 13.40 5.39 -8.22
C HIS A 150 11.97 5.72 -7.79
N ALA A 151 11.17 6.27 -8.70
CA ALA A 151 9.78 6.62 -8.42
C ALA A 151 8.91 5.35 -8.39
N LEU A 152 8.22 5.13 -7.27
CA LEU A 152 7.27 4.02 -7.12
C LEU A 152 5.85 4.58 -7.02
N ARG A 153 4.98 4.19 -7.96
CA ARG A 153 3.59 4.65 -8.00
C ARG A 153 2.85 4.43 -6.68
N ASN A 154 3.13 3.33 -5.99
CA ASN A 154 2.50 3.00 -4.70
C ASN A 154 2.80 4.01 -3.59
N TYR A 155 3.89 4.79 -3.70
CA TYR A 155 4.24 5.80 -2.69
C TYR A 155 3.40 7.06 -2.80
N LEU A 156 2.74 7.26 -3.94
CA LEU A 156 1.82 8.37 -4.16
C LEU A 156 0.37 8.03 -3.81
N LEU A 157 0.06 6.81 -3.35
CA LEU A 157 -1.32 6.43 -3.00
C LEU A 157 -1.96 7.39 -1.99
N GLY A 158 -1.20 7.78 -0.95
CA GLY A 158 -1.66 8.76 0.04
C GLY A 158 -1.94 10.13 -0.58
N THR A 159 -1.04 10.62 -1.41
CA THR A 159 -1.22 11.84 -2.18
C THR A 159 -2.45 11.76 -3.07
N MET A 160 -2.58 10.69 -3.86
CA MET A 160 -3.70 10.46 -4.77
C MET A 160 -5.03 10.46 -4.01
N LEU A 161 -5.11 9.77 -2.87
CA LEU A 161 -6.30 9.78 -2.02
C LEU A 161 -6.66 11.20 -1.58
N ILE A 162 -5.69 12.00 -1.13
CA ILE A 162 -5.95 13.38 -0.70
C ILE A 162 -6.36 14.26 -1.89
N THR A 163 -5.70 14.12 -3.04
CA THR A 163 -6.09 14.81 -4.27
C THR A 163 -7.53 14.48 -4.67
N SER A 164 -8.01 13.26 -4.45
CA SER A 164 -9.41 12.90 -4.73
C SER A 164 -10.41 13.70 -3.88
N PHE A 165 -10.06 14.05 -2.63
CA PHE A 165 -10.89 14.97 -1.84
C PHE A 165 -10.89 16.37 -2.44
N TYR A 166 -9.75 16.84 -2.94
CA TYR A 166 -9.69 18.15 -3.60
C TYR A 166 -10.54 18.16 -4.86
N ILE A 167 -10.48 17.10 -5.68
CA ILE A 167 -11.35 16.95 -6.85
C ILE A 167 -12.82 17.01 -6.43
N ALA A 168 -13.22 16.31 -5.36
CA ALA A 168 -14.58 16.35 -4.84
C ALA A 168 -15.01 17.76 -4.40
N TYR A 169 -14.14 18.51 -3.71
CA TYR A 169 -14.40 19.92 -3.38
C TYR A 169 -14.47 20.82 -4.63
N GLY A 170 -13.70 20.52 -5.68
CA GLY A 170 -13.78 21.20 -6.96
C GLY A 170 -15.14 21.01 -7.62
N PHE A 171 -15.64 19.77 -7.67
CA PHE A 171 -16.99 19.49 -8.16
C PHE A 171 -18.08 20.11 -7.28
N LEU A 172 -17.89 20.14 -5.96
CA LEU A 172 -18.82 20.81 -5.04
C LEU A 172 -18.91 22.32 -5.34
N LEU A 173 -17.79 22.99 -5.63
CA LEU A 173 -17.80 24.38 -6.05
C LEU A 173 -18.56 24.57 -7.37
N MET A 174 -18.31 23.70 -8.36
CA MET A 174 -19.01 23.76 -9.65
C MET A 174 -20.53 23.62 -9.47
N LEU A 175 -20.96 22.73 -8.57
CA LEU A 175 -22.36 22.56 -8.21
C LEU A 175 -22.94 23.82 -7.53
N ASP A 176 -22.24 24.39 -6.55
CA ASP A 176 -22.65 25.61 -5.85
C ASP A 176 -22.79 26.80 -6.82
N VAL A 177 -21.83 26.98 -7.73
CA VAL A 177 -21.86 28.03 -8.76
C VAL A 177 -23.01 27.80 -9.74
N SER A 178 -23.22 26.56 -10.20
CA SER A 178 -24.32 26.23 -11.11
C SER A 178 -25.68 26.52 -10.46
N ASN A 179 -25.86 26.12 -9.21
CA ASN A 179 -27.07 26.42 -8.43
C ASN A 179 -27.28 27.93 -8.26
N PHE A 180 -26.22 28.69 -8.00
CA PHE A 180 -26.30 30.15 -7.89
C PHE A 180 -26.74 30.80 -9.22
N LEU A 181 -26.12 30.43 -10.34
CA LEU A 181 -26.45 30.97 -11.66
C LEU A 181 -27.87 30.62 -12.09
N LEU A 182 -28.31 29.38 -11.89
CA LEU A 182 -29.68 28.94 -12.19
C LEU A 182 -30.72 29.68 -11.34
N ASN A 183 -30.49 29.82 -10.03
CA ASN A 183 -31.40 30.55 -9.15
C ASN A 183 -31.46 32.05 -9.49
N LYS A 184 -30.34 32.64 -9.93
CA LYS A 184 -30.31 34.03 -10.42
C LYS A 184 -31.12 34.19 -11.71
N SER A 185 -31.03 33.22 -12.63
CA SER A 185 -31.73 33.24 -13.92
C SER A 185 -33.24 33.04 -13.79
N LEU A 186 -33.70 32.20 -12.86
CA LEU A 186 -35.13 31.86 -12.69
C LEU A 186 -35.94 32.89 -11.88
N GLY A 187 -35.27 33.90 -11.30
CA GLY A 187 -35.91 34.91 -10.45
C GLY A 187 -36.55 34.35 -9.17
N LYS A 188 -37.14 35.21 -8.34
CA LYS A 188 -37.73 34.84 -7.02
C LYS A 188 -38.88 33.82 -7.08
N LYS A 189 -39.29 33.32 -8.25
CA LYS A 189 -40.58 32.62 -8.43
C LYS A 189 -40.60 31.12 -8.19
N LYS A 190 -39.46 30.43 -8.01
CA LYS A 190 -39.41 29.06 -7.43
C LYS A 190 -37.96 28.65 -7.18
N LYS A 191 -37.60 28.34 -5.93
CA LYS A 191 -36.38 27.56 -5.66
C LYS A 191 -36.57 26.19 -6.31
N LEU A 192 -35.82 25.91 -7.37
CA LEU A 192 -35.82 24.60 -8.01
C LEU A 192 -35.43 23.55 -6.96
N LYS A 193 -36.31 22.57 -6.68
CA LYS A 193 -35.99 21.37 -5.87
C LYS A 193 -35.06 20.40 -6.62
N VAL A 194 -34.15 20.92 -7.45
CA VAL A 194 -33.10 20.16 -8.16
C VAL A 194 -32.24 19.39 -7.15
N GLY A 195 -32.09 19.93 -5.93
CA GLY A 195 -31.33 19.29 -4.87
C GLY A 195 -31.75 17.86 -4.55
N SER A 196 -33.05 17.51 -4.62
CA SER A 196 -33.47 16.13 -4.31
C SER A 196 -33.22 15.18 -5.48
N PHE A 197 -33.65 15.55 -6.70
CA PHE A 197 -33.43 14.70 -7.88
C PHE A 197 -31.95 14.51 -8.18
N LEU A 198 -31.16 15.59 -8.20
CA LEU A 198 -29.73 15.53 -8.49
C LEU A 198 -28.97 14.76 -7.41
N LYS A 199 -29.37 14.86 -6.14
CA LYS A 199 -28.83 14.05 -5.04
C LYS A 199 -29.07 12.57 -5.28
N TYR A 200 -30.31 12.16 -5.58
CA TYR A 200 -30.61 10.75 -5.84
C TYR A 200 -29.96 10.25 -7.12
N PHE A 201 -29.92 11.06 -8.18
CA PHE A 201 -29.19 10.75 -9.40
C PHE A 201 -27.70 10.52 -9.14
N LEU A 202 -27.04 11.41 -8.39
CA LEU A 202 -25.63 11.24 -8.02
C LEU A 202 -25.41 10.02 -7.12
N ILE A 203 -26.30 9.75 -6.16
CA ILE A 203 -26.22 8.53 -5.35
C ILE A 203 -26.33 7.29 -6.23
N VAL A 204 -27.25 7.28 -7.19
CA VAL A 204 -27.39 6.18 -8.16
C VAL A 204 -26.14 6.06 -9.02
N VAL A 205 -25.59 7.14 -9.56
CA VAL A 205 -24.35 7.10 -10.34
C VAL A 205 -23.17 6.57 -9.51
N ILE A 206 -23.00 7.04 -8.27
CA ILE A 206 -21.96 6.55 -7.36
C ILE A 206 -22.18 5.07 -7.07
N PHE A 207 -23.41 4.66 -6.77
CA PHE A 207 -23.74 3.26 -6.52
C PHE A 207 -23.48 2.38 -7.73
N LEU A 208 -23.87 2.83 -8.93
CA LEU A 208 -23.57 2.16 -10.19
C LEU A 208 -22.07 2.07 -10.41
N PHE A 209 -21.30 3.11 -10.11
CA PHE A 209 -19.85 3.07 -10.23
C PHE A 209 -19.24 2.07 -9.24
N PHE A 210 -19.65 2.11 -7.97
CA PHE A 210 -19.17 1.18 -6.94
C PHE A 210 -19.62 -0.26 -7.16
N ALA A 211 -20.79 -0.49 -7.76
CA ALA A 211 -21.29 -1.81 -8.07
C ALA A 211 -20.70 -2.33 -9.38
N PHE A 212 -20.74 -1.58 -10.48
CA PHE A 212 -20.35 -2.10 -11.79
C PHE A 212 -18.86 -2.01 -12.07
N TYR A 213 -18.16 -0.99 -11.57
CA TYR A 213 -16.74 -0.82 -11.89
C TYR A 213 -15.86 -1.94 -11.33
N PRO A 214 -16.04 -2.41 -10.07
CA PRO A 214 -15.31 -3.58 -9.59
C PRO A 214 -15.62 -4.83 -10.39
N PHE A 215 -16.89 -5.07 -10.77
CA PHE A 215 -17.26 -6.23 -11.59
C PHE A 215 -16.62 -6.17 -12.97
N TYR A 216 -16.65 -5.01 -13.64
CA TYR A 216 -15.96 -4.80 -14.91
C TYR A 216 -14.46 -5.06 -14.78
N PHE A 217 -13.83 -4.54 -13.71
CA PHE A 217 -12.41 -4.78 -13.46
C PHE A 217 -12.10 -6.25 -13.19
N ILE A 218 -12.93 -6.94 -12.41
CA ILE A 218 -12.82 -8.37 -12.16
C ILE A 218 -12.91 -9.12 -13.49
N LEU A 219 -13.96 -8.90 -14.28
CA LEU A 219 -14.16 -9.61 -15.55
C LEU A 219 -12.98 -9.43 -16.52
N ASN A 220 -12.48 -8.21 -16.67
CA ASN A 220 -11.38 -7.93 -17.59
C ASN A 220 -10.01 -8.43 -17.12
N ASN A 221 -9.82 -8.62 -15.81
CA ASN A 221 -8.54 -9.05 -15.26
C ASN A 221 -8.60 -10.46 -14.68
N TYR A 222 -9.75 -11.14 -14.73
CA TYR A 222 -9.99 -12.41 -14.04
C TYR A 222 -8.94 -13.44 -14.42
N SER A 223 -8.70 -13.65 -15.72
CA SER A 223 -7.70 -14.62 -16.18
C SER A 223 -6.28 -14.34 -15.70
N VAL A 224 -5.93 -13.08 -15.43
CA VAL A 224 -4.59 -12.68 -14.97
C VAL A 224 -4.47 -12.79 -13.45
N VAL A 225 -5.57 -12.58 -12.72
CA VAL A 225 -5.59 -12.62 -11.26
C VAL A 225 -6.11 -13.93 -10.70
N ASP A 226 -6.60 -14.83 -11.55
CA ASP A 226 -7.04 -16.16 -11.15
C ASP A 226 -5.85 -16.96 -10.62
N ARG A 227 -6.02 -17.44 -9.40
CA ARG A 227 -5.03 -18.25 -8.67
C ARG A 227 -5.64 -19.58 -8.25
N SER A 228 -6.69 -20.01 -8.95
CA SER A 228 -7.33 -21.32 -8.80
C SER A 228 -6.32 -22.45 -9.09
N GLU A 229 -5.46 -22.24 -10.08
CA GLU A 229 -4.36 -23.12 -10.43
C GLU A 229 -3.14 -22.92 -9.52
N PRO A 230 -2.42 -24.01 -9.16
CA PRO A 230 -1.14 -23.89 -8.48
C PRO A 230 -0.18 -23.01 -9.28
N GLN A 231 0.60 -22.18 -8.58
CA GLN A 231 1.60 -21.33 -9.24
C GLN A 231 2.64 -22.20 -9.96
N GLU A 232 3.19 -21.70 -11.07
CA GLU A 232 4.22 -22.42 -11.86
C GLU A 232 5.39 -22.93 -11.02
N VAL A 233 5.77 -22.19 -9.98
CA VAL A 233 6.83 -22.63 -9.05
C VAL A 233 6.46 -23.87 -8.25
N TYR A 234 5.17 -24.05 -7.92
CA TYR A 234 4.67 -25.26 -7.28
C TYR A 234 4.65 -26.41 -8.29
N LYS A 235 4.11 -26.18 -9.49
CA LYS A 235 4.08 -27.18 -10.58
C LYS A 235 5.49 -27.70 -10.91
N PHE A 236 6.48 -26.80 -10.97
CA PHE A 236 7.88 -27.18 -11.14
C PHE A 236 8.38 -28.13 -10.04
N TRP A 237 8.10 -27.84 -8.77
CA TRP A 237 8.55 -28.68 -7.66
C TRP A 237 7.81 -30.01 -7.63
N ASP A 238 6.50 -29.99 -7.87
CA ASP A 238 5.66 -31.18 -8.00
C ASP A 238 6.21 -32.12 -9.09
N GLU A 239 6.44 -31.59 -10.29
CA GLU A 239 7.01 -32.37 -11.40
C GLU A 239 8.45 -32.84 -11.11
N ALA A 240 9.29 -32.00 -10.48
CA ALA A 240 10.65 -32.39 -10.11
C ALA A 240 10.65 -33.56 -9.12
N PHE A 241 9.87 -33.50 -8.04
CA PHE A 241 9.80 -34.57 -7.05
C PHE A 241 9.07 -35.81 -7.58
N TYR A 242 8.06 -35.64 -8.43
CA TYR A 242 7.40 -36.74 -9.13
C TYR A 242 8.40 -37.59 -9.93
N ASN A 243 9.34 -36.93 -10.63
CA ASN A 243 10.34 -37.61 -11.45
C ASN A 243 11.58 -38.11 -10.68
N MET A 244 11.74 -37.72 -9.41
CA MET A 244 12.87 -38.19 -8.58
C MET A 244 12.66 -39.62 -8.07
N VAL A 245 13.77 -40.34 -7.98
CA VAL A 245 13.84 -41.68 -7.38
C VAL A 245 13.77 -41.54 -5.86
N ASP A 246 13.21 -42.55 -5.19
CA ASP A 246 13.18 -42.61 -3.73
C ASP A 246 14.58 -42.39 -3.13
N LYS A 247 14.64 -41.64 -2.01
CA LYS A 247 15.85 -41.27 -1.27
C LYS A 247 16.85 -40.41 -2.06
N SER A 248 16.43 -39.78 -3.15
CA SER A 248 17.23 -38.77 -3.85
C SER A 248 17.58 -37.59 -2.91
N LYS A 249 18.71 -36.93 -3.18
CA LYS A 249 19.06 -35.66 -2.52
C LYS A 249 18.87 -34.48 -3.47
N VAL A 250 18.29 -33.39 -2.97
CA VAL A 250 18.05 -32.16 -3.75
C VAL A 250 18.76 -31.00 -3.09
N TYR A 251 19.69 -30.40 -3.83
CA TYR A 251 20.47 -29.23 -3.38
C TYR A 251 19.88 -27.95 -3.98
N VAL A 252 19.41 -27.02 -3.14
CA VAL A 252 18.71 -25.81 -3.61
C VAL A 252 19.27 -24.49 -3.07
N LYS A 253 19.59 -23.58 -4.00
CA LYS A 253 20.11 -22.22 -3.72
C LYS A 253 19.05 -21.09 -3.78
N VAL A 254 17.77 -21.42 -3.99
CA VAL A 254 16.79 -20.46 -4.57
C VAL A 254 15.86 -19.83 -3.51
N ARG A 255 15.32 -18.64 -3.80
CA ARG A 255 14.31 -17.96 -2.95
C ARG A 255 12.96 -18.70 -2.84
N SER A 256 12.64 -19.62 -3.75
CA SER A 256 11.39 -20.40 -3.80
C SER A 256 11.43 -21.71 -3.02
N THR A 257 12.53 -21.97 -2.31
CA THR A 257 12.78 -23.21 -1.56
C THR A 257 11.67 -23.59 -0.59
N ASN A 258 10.98 -22.61 -0.01
CA ASN A 258 9.86 -22.89 0.90
C ASN A 258 8.74 -23.71 0.25
N ILE A 259 8.51 -23.52 -1.05
CA ILE A 259 7.49 -24.25 -1.81
C ILE A 259 7.98 -25.68 -2.08
N GLY A 260 9.24 -25.85 -2.50
CA GLY A 260 9.83 -27.18 -2.68
C GLY A 260 9.85 -28.01 -1.38
N ILE A 261 10.20 -27.40 -0.25
CA ILE A 261 10.14 -28.05 1.06
C ILE A 261 8.71 -28.48 1.41
N PHE A 262 7.72 -27.64 1.10
CA PHE A 262 6.31 -27.96 1.34
C PHE A 262 5.89 -29.18 0.51
N VAL A 263 6.12 -29.15 -0.80
CA VAL A 263 5.77 -30.26 -1.72
C VAL A 263 6.45 -31.55 -1.28
N ASN A 264 7.77 -31.54 -1.04
CA ASN A 264 8.50 -32.72 -0.57
C ASN A 264 7.92 -33.29 0.75
N ARG A 265 7.63 -32.41 1.72
CA ARG A 265 7.20 -32.84 3.05
C ARG A 265 5.76 -33.36 3.08
N TYR A 266 4.86 -32.77 2.31
CA TYR A 266 3.42 -33.01 2.45
C TYR A 266 2.82 -33.81 1.30
N GLU A 267 3.46 -33.86 0.14
CA GLU A 267 2.93 -34.54 -1.05
C GLU A 267 3.77 -35.75 -1.45
N TYR A 268 5.09 -35.73 -1.20
CA TYR A 268 6.03 -36.79 -1.57
C TYR A 268 6.83 -37.35 -0.38
N SER A 269 6.24 -37.28 0.81
CA SER A 269 6.89 -37.64 2.07
C SER A 269 7.42 -39.08 2.10
N GLU A 270 6.72 -39.96 1.39
CA GLU A 270 6.97 -41.40 1.26
C GLU A 270 8.21 -41.71 0.41
N LYS A 271 8.57 -40.83 -0.53
CA LYS A 271 9.80 -40.99 -1.32
C LYS A 271 11.05 -40.76 -0.49
N GLY A 272 10.94 -40.15 0.69
CA GLY A 272 12.08 -39.90 1.58
C GLY A 272 13.17 -39.04 0.94
N ILE A 273 12.80 -38.11 0.05
CA ILE A 273 13.74 -37.23 -0.65
C ILE A 273 14.36 -36.27 0.35
N GLU A 274 15.69 -36.25 0.42
CA GLU A 274 16.43 -35.38 1.32
C GLU A 274 16.63 -34.02 0.67
N TYR A 275 16.23 -32.96 1.38
CA TYR A 275 16.24 -31.61 0.84
C TYR A 275 17.32 -30.77 1.53
N VAL A 276 18.41 -30.51 0.81
CA VAL A 276 19.61 -29.83 1.32
C VAL A 276 19.62 -28.36 0.87
N TYR A 277 19.55 -27.44 1.83
CA TYR A 277 19.50 -26.00 1.57
C TYR A 277 20.87 -25.35 1.58
N HIS A 278 21.07 -24.25 0.86
CA HIS A 278 22.36 -23.54 0.79
C HIS A 278 22.94 -23.02 2.11
N ASN A 279 22.15 -22.97 3.18
CA ASN A 279 22.65 -22.64 4.52
C ASN A 279 22.94 -23.89 5.38
N SER A 280 22.68 -25.09 4.85
CA SER A 280 23.07 -26.35 5.49
C SER A 280 24.59 -26.50 5.42
N PRO A 281 25.27 -26.97 6.48
CA PRO A 281 26.67 -27.37 6.43
C PRO A 281 26.94 -28.43 5.34
N GLU A 282 25.93 -29.20 4.96
CA GLU A 282 26.02 -30.24 3.92
C GLU A 282 25.95 -29.68 2.49
N TYR A 283 25.63 -28.40 2.32
CA TYR A 283 25.61 -27.76 1.02
C TYR A 283 27.03 -27.31 0.65
N THR A 284 27.85 -28.27 0.26
CA THR A 284 29.21 -28.05 -0.24
C THR A 284 29.32 -28.56 -1.66
N VAL A 285 30.31 -28.06 -2.42
CA VAL A 285 30.54 -28.54 -3.79
C VAL A 285 30.93 -30.01 -3.76
N GLU A 286 31.72 -30.40 -2.76
CA GLU A 286 32.20 -31.76 -2.55
C GLU A 286 31.03 -32.73 -2.33
N ASN A 287 30.07 -32.40 -1.45
CA ASN A 287 28.92 -33.25 -1.18
C ASN A 287 27.95 -33.32 -2.36
N ILE A 288 27.83 -32.24 -3.15
CA ILE A 288 27.01 -32.25 -4.37
C ILE A 288 27.62 -33.19 -5.41
N ILE A 289 28.95 -33.18 -5.57
CA ILE A 289 29.65 -34.09 -6.47
C ILE A 289 29.49 -35.54 -6.01
N GLU A 290 29.70 -35.81 -4.71
CA GLU A 290 29.53 -37.15 -4.15
C GLU A 290 28.10 -37.69 -4.31
N ALA A 291 27.09 -36.83 -4.23
CA ALA A 291 25.69 -37.23 -4.41
C ALA A 291 25.28 -37.46 -5.89
N LEU A 292 26.14 -37.12 -6.85
CA LEU A 292 25.92 -37.36 -8.28
C LEU A 292 26.52 -38.68 -8.77
N ASP A 293 27.48 -39.24 -8.03
CA ASP A 293 28.13 -40.53 -8.29
C ASP A 293 27.29 -41.71 -7.77
#